data_AF-A0A2P5M1K1-F1
#
_entry.id   AF-A0A2P5M1K1-F1
#
_cell.length_a   1.000
_cell.length_b   1.000
_cell.length_c   1.000
_cell.angle_alpha   90.00
_cell.angle_beta   90.00
_cell.angle_gamma   90.00
#
_symmetry.space_group_name_H-M   'P 1'
#
loop_
_entity.id
_entity.type
_entity.pdbx_description
1 polymer ?
#
loop_
_entity_poly.entity_id
_entity_poly.type
_entity_poly.pdbx_seq_one_letter_code
_entity_poly.pdbx_strand_id
1 'polypeptide(L)'
;TLELPAESVGPEQLANLQKDYEIEYSSERKRVKLVKNQIGRIVITNYDPASLTNQDRKRLHDEANERADNDVLVDIRSGFEGGEWPLHGVFRLRSFHNVLNFIGQSLDRSKEFPVQKHFKTPAVRENPDSSLGIMVTAWEPEDSELSVRHNGQYYWLKPETGYQWNREGFRLLYQVFQMTVSELGTKGAPVITIAK
;
A
#
# COMPACT_ATOMS: atom_id res chain seq x y z
N THR A 1 -18.50 10.73 15.93
CA THR A 1 -18.87 11.70 16.99
C THR A 1 -20.15 11.26 17.63
N LEU A 2 -20.21 11.24 18.95
CA LEU A 2 -21.42 10.95 19.73
C LEU A 2 -21.71 12.15 20.65
N GLU A 3 -22.99 12.47 20.86
CA GLU A 3 -23.41 13.46 21.85
C GLU A 3 -24.21 12.80 22.97
N LEU A 4 -23.84 13.08 24.22
CA LEU A 4 -24.52 12.58 25.41
C LEU A 4 -24.97 13.75 26.29
N PRO A 5 -26.13 13.65 26.96
CA PRO A 5 -26.50 14.60 28.01
C PRO A 5 -25.46 14.59 29.13
N ALA A 6 -24.95 15.75 29.54
CA ALA A 6 -23.93 15.86 30.57
C ALA A 6 -24.36 15.27 31.92
N GLU A 7 -25.65 15.34 32.22
CA GLU A 7 -26.26 14.84 33.46
C GLU A 7 -26.33 13.30 33.51
N SER A 8 -26.14 12.62 32.36
CA SER A 8 -26.16 11.16 32.25
C SER A 8 -24.78 10.50 32.35
N VAL A 9 -23.70 11.29 32.46
CA VAL A 9 -22.32 10.79 32.47
C VAL A 9 -21.67 11.14 33.80
N GLY A 10 -21.49 10.13 34.67
CA GLY A 10 -20.82 10.32 35.95
C GLY A 10 -19.31 10.57 35.82
N PRO A 11 -18.63 11.06 36.87
CA PRO A 11 -17.19 11.33 36.85
C PRO A 11 -16.33 10.11 36.48
N GLU A 12 -16.68 8.93 36.98
CA GLU A 12 -16.00 7.67 36.65
C GLU A 12 -16.21 7.24 35.19
N GLN A 13 -17.40 7.48 34.64
CA GLN A 13 -17.69 7.20 33.23
C GLN A 13 -16.94 8.17 32.31
N LEU A 14 -16.84 9.45 32.68
CA LEU A 14 -16.01 10.43 31.98
C LEU A 14 -14.53 10.01 31.95
N ALA A 15 -13.98 9.62 33.09
CA ALA A 15 -12.59 9.14 33.17
C ALA A 15 -12.34 7.89 32.33
N ASN A 16 -13.31 6.97 32.24
CA ASN A 16 -13.21 5.81 31.36
C ASN A 16 -13.34 6.18 29.88
N LEU A 17 -14.24 7.10 29.52
CA LEU A 17 -14.42 7.57 28.14
C LEU A 17 -13.18 8.31 27.62
N GLN A 18 -12.45 9.04 28.48
CA GLN A 18 -11.20 9.75 28.11
C GLN A 18 -10.10 8.81 27.61
N LYS A 19 -10.17 7.50 27.89
CA LYS A 19 -9.19 6.53 27.40
C LYS A 19 -9.29 6.31 25.89
N ASP A 20 -10.50 6.39 25.34
CA ASP A 20 -10.80 6.04 23.94
C ASP A 20 -11.36 7.21 23.12
N TYR A 21 -11.72 8.32 23.78
CA TYR A 21 -12.38 9.46 23.19
C TYR A 21 -11.77 10.77 23.69
N GLU A 22 -11.55 11.72 22.79
CA GLU A 22 -11.46 13.13 23.12
C GLU A 22 -12.84 13.64 23.54
N ILE A 23 -12.88 14.37 24.65
CA ILE A 23 -14.13 14.84 25.26
C ILE A 23 -14.19 16.36 25.18
N GLU A 24 -15.21 16.87 24.48
CA GLU A 24 -15.54 18.29 24.43
C GLU A 24 -16.82 18.54 25.23
N TYR A 25 -16.74 19.36 26.28
CA TYR A 25 -17.89 19.76 27.07
C TYR A 25 -18.48 21.08 26.57
N SER A 26 -19.79 21.11 26.30
CA SER A 26 -20.53 22.33 25.99
C SER A 26 -21.41 22.72 27.19
N SER A 27 -20.99 23.74 27.93
CA SER A 27 -21.73 24.28 29.08
C SER A 27 -23.08 24.87 28.67
N GLU A 28 -23.15 25.54 27.51
CA GLU A 28 -24.38 26.15 26.97
C GLU A 28 -25.45 25.11 26.63
N ARG A 29 -25.04 23.94 26.12
CA ARG A 29 -25.97 22.89 25.69
C ARG A 29 -26.15 21.77 26.71
N LYS A 30 -25.42 21.82 27.84
CA LYS A 30 -25.32 20.73 28.82
C LYS A 30 -25.06 19.36 28.16
N ARG A 31 -24.19 19.34 27.15
CA ARG A 31 -23.86 18.13 26.40
C ARG A 31 -22.38 17.86 26.39
N VAL A 32 -22.06 16.58 26.41
CA VAL A 32 -20.71 16.05 26.24
C VAL A 32 -20.62 15.50 24.82
N LYS A 33 -19.67 16.01 24.05
CA LYS A 33 -19.35 15.53 22.71
C LYS A 33 -18.12 14.65 22.79
N LEU A 34 -18.24 13.44 22.26
CA LEU A 34 -17.18 12.43 22.23
C LEU A 34 -16.66 12.30 20.81
N VAL A 35 -15.35 12.47 20.65
CA VAL A 35 -14.62 12.35 19.38
C VAL A 35 -13.66 11.17 19.51
N LYS A 36 -13.77 10.19 18.60
CA LYS A 36 -12.85 9.06 18.53
C LYS A 36 -12.07 9.14 17.24
N ASN A 37 -10.76 9.23 17.36
CA ASN A 37 -9.85 9.10 16.22
C ASN A 37 -9.58 7.61 16.00
N GLN A 38 -9.86 7.13 14.79
CA GLN A 38 -9.62 5.74 14.41
C GLN A 38 -8.61 5.72 13.27
N ILE A 39 -7.59 4.89 13.41
CA ILE A 39 -6.65 4.62 12.32
C ILE A 39 -7.34 3.64 11.38
N GLY A 40 -7.63 4.09 10.17
CA GLY A 40 -8.20 3.27 9.12
C GLY A 40 -7.16 2.50 8.31
N ARG A 41 -7.63 1.63 7.42
CA ARG A 41 -6.81 1.01 6.38
C ARG A 41 -6.32 2.05 5.37
N ILE A 42 -5.29 1.70 4.61
CA ILE A 42 -4.71 2.56 3.57
C ILE A 42 -5.73 2.74 2.44
N VAL A 43 -5.90 3.99 2.01
CA VAL A 43 -6.73 4.35 0.85
C VAL A 43 -5.91 5.23 -0.08
N ILE A 44 -5.95 4.95 -1.37
CA ILE A 44 -5.37 5.79 -2.43
C ILE A 44 -6.45 6.74 -2.93
N THR A 45 -6.19 8.04 -2.85
CA THR A 45 -7.15 9.08 -3.26
C THR A 45 -6.43 10.18 -4.04
N ASN A 46 -7.17 10.91 -4.87
CA ASN A 46 -6.66 12.10 -5.55
C ASN A 46 -7.06 13.42 -4.88
N TYR A 47 -7.52 13.34 -3.64
CA TYR A 47 -7.94 14.45 -2.81
C TYR A 47 -7.41 14.24 -1.39
N ASP A 48 -7.39 15.27 -0.56
CA ASP A 48 -7.01 15.12 0.85
C ASP A 48 -8.18 14.47 1.64
N PRO A 49 -8.03 13.26 2.22
CA PRO A 49 -9.08 12.65 3.03
C PRO A 49 -9.49 13.49 4.24
N ALA A 50 -8.61 14.38 4.74
CA ALA A 50 -8.93 15.29 5.84
C ALA A 50 -9.92 16.39 5.44
N SER A 51 -10.05 16.69 4.14
CA SER A 51 -11.06 17.63 3.62
C SER A 51 -12.48 17.06 3.60
N LEU A 52 -12.63 15.73 3.75
CA LEU A 52 -13.92 15.07 3.70
C LEU A 52 -14.74 15.24 4.99
N THR A 53 -16.06 15.18 4.84
CA THR A 53 -16.97 15.14 5.99
C THR A 53 -16.74 13.88 6.84
N ASN A 54 -17.12 13.93 8.12
CA ASN A 54 -17.05 12.74 8.98
C ASN A 54 -17.88 11.56 8.45
N GLN A 55 -19.00 11.83 7.77
CA GLN A 55 -19.83 10.80 7.16
C GLN A 55 -19.10 10.13 6.00
N ASP A 56 -18.47 10.89 5.13
CA ASP A 56 -17.69 10.36 4.01
C ASP A 56 -16.46 9.59 4.46
N ARG A 57 -15.73 10.11 5.46
CA ARG A 57 -14.59 9.41 6.06
C ARG A 57 -15.02 8.08 6.68
N LYS A 58 -16.16 8.07 7.39
CA LYS A 58 -16.72 6.85 7.96
C LYS A 58 -17.10 5.85 6.86
N ARG A 59 -17.76 6.29 5.79
CA ARG A 59 -18.10 5.44 4.65
C ARG A 59 -16.86 4.79 4.04
N LEU A 60 -15.81 5.58 3.77
CA LEU A 60 -14.54 5.06 3.22
C LEU A 60 -13.85 4.08 4.19
N HIS A 61 -13.88 4.38 5.48
CA HIS A 61 -13.33 3.50 6.50
C HIS A 61 -14.06 2.16 6.58
N ASP A 62 -15.39 2.20 6.64
CA ASP A 62 -16.24 1.01 6.71
C ASP A 62 -16.05 0.18 5.43
N GLU A 63 -16.05 0.82 4.25
CA GLU A 63 -15.81 0.14 2.97
C GLU A 63 -14.43 -0.52 2.92
N ALA A 64 -13.37 0.15 3.37
CA ALA A 64 -12.04 -0.44 3.38
C ALA A 64 -11.95 -1.64 4.36
N ASN A 65 -12.64 -1.57 5.50
CA ASN A 65 -12.66 -2.63 6.51
C ASN A 65 -13.43 -3.88 6.09
N GLU A 66 -14.43 -3.75 5.21
CA GLU A 66 -15.16 -4.90 4.65
C GLU A 66 -14.31 -5.70 3.64
N ARG A 67 -13.16 -5.19 3.20
CA ARG A 67 -12.28 -5.85 2.22
C ARG A 67 -11.29 -6.81 2.87
N ALA A 68 -10.57 -7.58 2.06
CA ALA A 68 -9.50 -8.44 2.56
C ALA A 68 -8.33 -7.61 3.13
N ASP A 69 -7.52 -8.17 4.01
CA ASP A 69 -6.41 -7.40 4.65
C ASP A 69 -5.36 -6.90 3.65
N ASN A 70 -5.26 -7.57 2.50
CA ASN A 70 -4.36 -7.20 1.41
C ASN A 70 -5.02 -6.33 0.34
N ASP A 71 -6.22 -5.83 0.58
CA ASP A 71 -6.92 -4.92 -0.31
C ASP A 71 -6.62 -3.46 0.07
N VAL A 72 -6.16 -2.68 -0.90
CA VAL A 72 -6.01 -1.23 -0.80
C VAL A 72 -7.15 -0.58 -1.56
N LEU A 73 -8.00 0.16 -0.85
CA LEU A 73 -9.11 0.89 -1.46
C LEU A 73 -8.55 2.04 -2.32
N VAL A 74 -9.17 2.26 -3.47
CA VAL A 74 -8.85 3.34 -4.40
C VAL A 74 -10.11 4.16 -4.65
N ASP A 75 -10.06 5.45 -4.37
CA ASP A 75 -11.15 6.39 -4.63
C ASP A 75 -10.62 7.64 -5.34
N ILE A 76 -10.65 7.61 -6.68
CA ILE A 76 -10.30 8.72 -7.56
C ILE A 76 -11.60 9.40 -8.01
N ARG A 77 -11.82 10.63 -7.56
CA ARG A 77 -13.05 11.39 -7.83
C ARG A 77 -12.85 12.44 -8.90
N SER A 78 -13.92 12.75 -9.63
CA SER A 78 -13.98 13.92 -10.51
C SER A 78 -13.80 15.22 -9.73
N GLY A 79 -13.20 16.23 -10.35
CA GLY A 79 -12.99 17.55 -9.75
C GLY A 79 -11.67 17.70 -8.99
N PHE A 80 -10.86 16.65 -8.92
CA PHE A 80 -9.49 16.69 -8.40
C PHE A 80 -8.50 16.22 -9.47
N GLU A 81 -7.20 16.42 -9.24
CA GLU A 81 -6.17 16.02 -10.20
C GLU A 81 -6.27 14.53 -10.55
N GLY A 82 -6.14 14.16 -11.83
CA GLY A 82 -6.36 12.78 -12.27
C GLY A 82 -7.83 12.31 -12.28
N GLY A 83 -8.77 13.11 -11.76
CA GLY A 83 -10.22 12.84 -11.72
C GLY A 83 -10.95 12.93 -13.06
N GLU A 84 -10.22 13.16 -14.14
CA GLU A 84 -10.73 13.10 -15.53
C GLU A 84 -11.15 11.67 -15.90
N TRP A 85 -10.59 10.70 -15.20
CA TRP A 85 -10.94 9.29 -15.26
C TRP A 85 -11.27 8.81 -13.84
N PRO A 86 -12.48 9.10 -13.32
CA PRO A 86 -12.87 8.66 -11.99
C PRO A 86 -12.77 7.14 -11.88
N LEU A 87 -12.14 6.67 -10.82
CA LEU A 87 -11.89 5.26 -10.58
C LEU A 87 -12.16 4.96 -9.11
N HIS A 88 -13.14 4.10 -8.88
CA HIS A 88 -13.45 3.60 -7.56
C HIS A 88 -13.34 2.08 -7.57
N GLY A 89 -12.52 1.53 -6.69
CA GLY A 89 -12.24 0.10 -6.68
C GLY A 89 -11.17 -0.28 -5.68
N VAL A 90 -10.58 -1.46 -5.88
CA VAL A 90 -9.65 -2.04 -4.92
C VAL A 90 -8.45 -2.60 -5.65
N PHE A 91 -7.24 -2.23 -5.20
CA PHE A 91 -6.03 -2.96 -5.52
C PHE A 91 -5.82 -4.08 -4.51
N ARG A 92 -6.06 -5.31 -4.94
CA ARG A 92 -5.66 -6.48 -4.17
C ARG A 92 -4.18 -6.70 -4.34
N LEU A 93 -3.41 -6.42 -3.29
CA LEU A 93 -1.99 -6.74 -3.21
C LEU A 93 -1.86 -8.27 -3.13
N ARG A 94 -1.69 -8.90 -4.29
CA ARG A 94 -1.51 -10.35 -4.38
C ARG A 94 -0.12 -10.73 -3.87
N SER A 95 0.02 -12.00 -3.46
CA SER A 95 1.28 -12.54 -2.91
C SER A 95 2.50 -12.17 -3.75
N PHE A 96 3.67 -12.08 -3.11
CA PHE A 96 4.96 -11.87 -3.81
C PHE A 96 5.16 -12.83 -5.00
N HIS A 97 4.63 -14.06 -4.90
CA HIS A 97 4.58 -15.01 -6.00
C HIS A 97 3.90 -14.46 -7.27
N ASN A 98 2.81 -13.70 -7.16
CA ASN A 98 2.14 -13.09 -8.31
C ASN A 98 2.95 -11.95 -8.93
N VAL A 99 3.71 -11.19 -8.12
CA VAL A 99 4.65 -10.19 -8.63
C VAL A 99 5.75 -10.88 -9.45
N LEU A 100 6.31 -11.98 -8.94
CA LEU A 100 7.27 -12.78 -9.69
C LEU A 100 6.67 -13.39 -10.96
N ASN A 101 5.43 -13.88 -10.91
CA ASN A 101 4.75 -14.41 -12.09
C ASN A 101 4.53 -13.34 -13.15
N PHE A 102 4.16 -12.11 -12.76
CA PHE A 102 4.00 -11.00 -13.69
C PHE A 102 5.32 -10.66 -14.39
N ILE A 103 6.40 -10.50 -13.63
CA ILE A 103 7.74 -10.25 -14.19
C ILE A 103 8.20 -11.43 -15.06
N GLY A 104 7.94 -12.68 -14.64
CA GLY A 104 8.29 -13.86 -15.43
C GLY A 104 7.52 -13.95 -16.75
N GLN A 105 6.26 -13.50 -16.79
CA GLN A 105 5.47 -13.46 -18.02
C GLN A 105 6.01 -12.45 -19.03
N SER A 106 6.60 -11.34 -18.59
CA SER A 106 7.14 -10.32 -19.50
C SER A 106 8.43 -10.75 -20.22
N LEU A 107 9.12 -11.79 -19.72
CA LEU A 107 10.29 -12.37 -20.37
C LEU A 107 9.98 -13.13 -21.67
N ASP A 108 8.77 -13.70 -21.79
CA ASP A 108 8.41 -14.60 -22.89
C ASP A 108 7.08 -14.20 -23.54
N ARG A 109 5.99 -14.31 -22.77
CA ARG A 109 4.62 -14.37 -23.33
C ARG A 109 3.94 -13.01 -23.47
N SER A 110 4.23 -12.07 -22.58
CA SER A 110 3.51 -10.81 -22.46
C SER A 110 4.49 -9.65 -22.38
N LYS A 111 5.23 -9.40 -23.46
CA LYS A 111 6.19 -8.30 -23.50
C LYS A 111 5.50 -6.98 -23.19
N GLU A 112 6.07 -6.27 -22.24
CA GLU A 112 5.68 -4.90 -21.94
C GLU A 112 6.06 -4.00 -23.12
N PHE A 113 5.36 -2.88 -23.26
CA PHE A 113 5.53 -1.96 -24.39
C PHE A 113 5.43 -0.51 -23.92
N PRO A 114 6.11 0.42 -24.62
CA PRO A 114 6.08 1.82 -24.25
C PRO A 114 4.66 2.38 -24.36
N VAL A 115 4.19 2.98 -23.26
CA VAL A 115 2.91 3.71 -23.22
C VAL A 115 3.20 5.20 -23.26
N GLN A 116 2.65 5.87 -24.27
CA GLN A 116 2.79 7.32 -24.40
C GLN A 116 2.09 8.03 -23.25
N LYS A 117 2.81 8.99 -22.68
CA LYS A 117 2.31 9.78 -21.57
C LYS A 117 1.12 10.63 -22.02
N HIS A 118 0.06 10.66 -21.21
CA HIS A 118 -1.09 11.52 -21.45
C HIS A 118 -0.73 13.00 -21.25
N PHE A 119 -1.32 13.91 -22.04
CA PHE A 119 -0.97 15.34 -22.02
C PHE A 119 -1.26 16.03 -20.67
N LYS A 120 -2.22 15.51 -19.90
CA LYS A 120 -2.54 15.98 -18.54
C LYS A 120 -1.59 15.45 -17.46
N THR A 121 -0.76 14.45 -17.75
CA THR A 121 0.17 13.92 -16.75
C THR A 121 1.31 14.95 -16.54
N PRO A 122 1.63 15.36 -15.30
CA PRO A 122 2.76 16.25 -15.00
C PRO A 122 4.10 15.66 -15.46
N ALA A 123 5.15 16.48 -15.54
CA ALA A 123 6.50 15.99 -15.89
C ALA A 123 6.89 14.80 -15.01
N VAL A 124 7.20 13.66 -15.63
CA VAL A 124 7.64 12.45 -14.93
C VAL A 124 9.12 12.30 -15.22
N ARG A 125 9.92 12.00 -14.19
CA ARG A 125 11.36 11.87 -14.34
C ARG A 125 11.73 10.59 -15.12
N GLU A 126 11.06 9.49 -14.83
CA GLU A 126 11.35 8.16 -15.37
C GLU A 126 10.05 7.49 -15.84
N ASN A 127 10.06 6.89 -17.03
CA ASN A 127 8.93 6.10 -17.55
C ASN A 127 9.47 5.00 -18.48
N PRO A 128 10.12 3.95 -17.93
CA PRO A 128 10.63 2.87 -18.75
C PRO A 128 9.48 2.07 -19.38
N ASP A 129 9.82 1.39 -20.48
CA ASP A 129 8.87 0.54 -21.23
C ASP A 129 8.58 -0.81 -20.56
N SER A 130 9.33 -1.15 -19.50
CA SER A 130 9.25 -2.41 -18.77
C SER A 130 9.32 -2.15 -17.27
N SER A 131 8.55 -2.91 -16.50
CA SER A 131 8.49 -2.84 -15.05
C SER A 131 9.84 -3.24 -14.42
N LEU A 132 10.48 -4.28 -14.96
CA LEU A 132 11.84 -4.71 -14.60
C LEU A 132 12.52 -5.38 -15.80
N GLY A 133 13.62 -4.81 -16.27
CA GLY A 133 14.43 -5.37 -17.36
C GLY A 133 15.26 -6.55 -16.88
N ILE A 134 14.84 -7.77 -17.18
CA ILE A 134 15.61 -8.99 -16.98
C ILE A 134 16.02 -9.55 -18.34
N MET A 135 17.29 -9.92 -18.46
CA MET A 135 17.89 -10.53 -19.63
C MET A 135 18.12 -12.03 -19.37
N VAL A 136 17.90 -12.85 -20.39
CA VAL A 136 18.08 -14.31 -20.32
C VAL A 136 19.01 -14.75 -21.46
N THR A 137 20.12 -15.39 -21.12
CA THR A 137 21.14 -15.85 -22.08
C THR A 137 21.55 -17.30 -21.79
N ALA A 138 22.07 -18.02 -22.80
CA ALA A 138 22.59 -19.37 -22.60
C ALA A 138 24.02 -19.39 -22.02
N TRP A 139 24.73 -18.26 -22.09
CA TRP A 139 26.08 -18.07 -21.57
C TRP A 139 26.11 -16.97 -20.52
N GLU A 140 27.16 -16.98 -19.71
CA GLU A 140 27.40 -15.98 -18.68
C GLU A 140 27.69 -14.62 -19.32
N PRO A 141 26.95 -13.55 -18.97
CA PRO A 141 27.19 -12.22 -19.50
C PRO A 141 28.50 -11.63 -18.96
N GLU A 142 29.37 -11.17 -19.87
CA GLU A 142 30.69 -10.58 -19.52
C GLU A 142 30.56 -9.26 -18.74
N ASP A 143 29.54 -8.47 -19.03
CA ASP A 143 29.32 -7.12 -18.48
C ASP A 143 28.21 -7.06 -17.42
N SER A 144 27.92 -8.17 -16.73
CA SER A 144 26.94 -8.14 -15.64
C SER A 144 27.62 -7.97 -14.29
N GLU A 145 27.13 -7.02 -13.48
CA GLU A 145 27.52 -6.94 -12.06
C GLU A 145 26.92 -8.08 -11.24
N LEU A 146 25.79 -8.63 -11.67
CA LEU A 146 25.12 -9.76 -11.03
C LEU A 146 24.42 -10.62 -12.08
N SER A 147 24.79 -11.89 -12.14
CA SER A 147 24.05 -12.92 -12.88
C SER A 147 23.81 -14.15 -12.01
N VAL A 148 22.71 -14.86 -12.31
CA VAL A 148 22.36 -16.11 -11.64
C VAL A 148 22.10 -17.17 -12.69
N ARG A 149 22.69 -18.35 -12.51
CA ARG A 149 22.43 -19.51 -13.37
C ARG A 149 21.28 -20.34 -12.82
N HIS A 150 20.26 -20.56 -13.64
CA HIS A 150 19.11 -21.41 -13.32
C HIS A 150 18.64 -22.16 -14.56
N ASN A 151 18.39 -23.47 -14.44
CA ASN A 151 17.96 -24.34 -15.54
C ASN A 151 18.79 -24.22 -16.83
N GLY A 152 20.12 -24.09 -16.69
CA GLY A 152 21.03 -23.98 -17.83
C GLY A 152 21.00 -22.63 -18.55
N GLN A 153 20.28 -21.64 -18.03
CA GLN A 153 20.26 -20.26 -18.52
C GLN A 153 20.81 -19.30 -17.46
N TYR A 154 21.33 -18.17 -17.92
CA TYR A 154 21.81 -17.07 -17.11
C TYR A 154 20.79 -15.93 -17.12
N TYR A 155 20.44 -15.48 -15.93
CA TYR A 155 19.50 -14.38 -15.70
C TYR A 155 20.25 -13.21 -15.09
N TRP A 156 20.03 -12.01 -15.60
CA TRP A 156 20.70 -10.80 -15.12
C TRP A 156 19.86 -9.56 -15.42
N LEU A 157 20.14 -8.45 -14.72
CA LEU A 157 19.43 -7.20 -14.94
C LEU A 157 19.94 -6.50 -16.20
N LYS A 158 19.02 -6.01 -17.03
CA LYS A 158 19.35 -5.19 -18.19
C LYS A 158 20.09 -3.93 -17.72
N PRO A 159 21.30 -3.65 -18.25
CA PRO A 159 22.08 -2.50 -17.86
C PRO A 159 21.43 -1.21 -18.34
N GLU A 160 21.60 -0.14 -17.58
CA GLU A 160 20.93 1.14 -17.81
C GLU A 160 21.94 2.29 -17.83
N THR A 161 21.83 3.13 -18.86
CA THR A 161 22.58 4.38 -18.96
C THR A 161 21.74 5.51 -18.35
N GLY A 162 22.03 5.87 -17.10
CA GLY A 162 21.29 6.91 -16.37
C GLY A 162 20.71 6.38 -15.06
N TYR A 163 19.45 6.73 -14.77
CA TYR A 163 18.77 6.26 -13.57
C TYR A 163 18.69 4.72 -13.57
N GLN A 164 19.05 4.13 -12.44
CA GLN A 164 19.20 2.69 -12.27
C GLN A 164 17.85 2.03 -11.93
N TRP A 165 16.85 2.20 -12.79
CA TRP A 165 15.49 1.72 -12.55
C TRP A 165 15.42 0.22 -12.26
N ASN A 166 16.10 -0.60 -13.06
CA ASN A 166 16.10 -2.06 -12.88
C ASN A 166 16.77 -2.47 -11.56
N ARG A 167 17.86 -1.80 -11.19
CA ARG A 167 18.57 -2.08 -9.94
C ARG A 167 17.73 -1.71 -8.73
N GLU A 168 17.10 -0.54 -8.77
CA GLU A 168 16.22 -0.06 -7.70
C GLU A 168 14.98 -0.94 -7.58
N GLY A 169 14.35 -1.30 -8.71
CA GLY A 169 13.24 -2.25 -8.75
C GLY A 169 13.62 -3.62 -8.17
N PHE A 170 14.77 -4.18 -8.56
CA PHE A 170 15.28 -5.44 -8.01
C PHE A 170 15.55 -5.34 -6.50
N ARG A 171 16.15 -4.25 -6.03
CA ARG A 171 16.42 -4.03 -4.60
C ARG A 171 15.12 -4.00 -3.79
N LEU A 172 14.11 -3.28 -4.28
CA LEU A 172 12.79 -3.24 -3.65
C LEU A 172 12.14 -4.63 -3.61
N LEU A 173 12.18 -5.38 -4.72
CA LEU A 173 11.66 -6.75 -4.76
C LEU A 173 12.39 -7.66 -3.77
N TYR A 174 13.71 -7.54 -3.66
CA TYR A 174 14.50 -8.29 -2.69
C TYR A 174 14.11 -7.95 -1.25
N GLN A 175 13.90 -6.67 -0.93
CA GLN A 175 13.42 -6.26 0.40
C GLN A 175 12.03 -6.85 0.71
N VAL A 176 11.10 -6.79 -0.25
CA VAL A 176 9.77 -7.41 -0.11
C VAL A 176 9.91 -8.91 0.12
N PHE A 177 10.75 -9.59 -0.66
CA PHE A 177 11.03 -11.01 -0.47
C PHE A 177 11.53 -11.32 0.95
N GLN A 178 12.54 -10.59 1.44
CA GLN A 178 13.10 -10.78 2.78
C GLN A 178 12.04 -10.61 3.88
N MET A 179 11.14 -9.62 3.75
CA MET A 179 10.04 -9.44 4.70
C MET A 179 9.07 -10.64 4.66
N THR A 180 8.69 -11.10 3.46
CA THR A 180 7.77 -12.25 3.33
C THR A 180 8.34 -13.56 3.86
N VAL A 181 9.65 -13.81 3.69
CA VAL A 181 10.32 -15.00 4.24
C VAL A 181 10.47 -14.91 5.76
N SER A 182 10.73 -13.70 6.28
CA SER A 182 10.88 -13.47 7.72
C SER A 182 9.57 -13.68 8.49
N GLU A 183 8.42 -13.32 7.91
CA GLU A 183 7.09 -13.60 8.49
C GLU A 183 6.72 -15.09 8.52
N LEU A 184 7.24 -15.89 7.59
CA LEU A 184 7.08 -17.35 7.61
C LEU A 184 7.90 -17.99 8.75
N GLY A 185 9.07 -17.43 9.05
CA GLY A 185 9.94 -17.90 10.14
C GLY A 185 9.36 -17.65 11.54
N THR A 186 8.63 -16.55 11.76
CA THR A 186 8.03 -16.23 13.06
C THR A 186 6.76 -17.01 13.36
N LYS A 187 6.06 -17.53 12.35
CA LYS A 187 4.86 -18.38 12.54
C LYS A 187 5.17 -19.85 12.88
N GLY A 188 6.44 -20.25 12.93
CA GLY A 188 6.85 -21.65 13.10
C GLY A 188 7.58 -21.99 14.40
N ALA A 189 7.98 -21.02 15.23
CA ALA A 189 8.70 -21.31 16.46
C ALA A 189 7.76 -21.20 17.68
N PRO A 190 7.48 -22.30 18.41
CA PRO A 190 6.93 -22.16 19.75
C PRO A 190 7.98 -21.45 20.60
N VAL A 191 7.65 -20.28 21.12
CA VAL A 191 8.43 -19.65 22.20
C VAL A 191 8.21 -20.53 23.44
N ILE A 192 9.08 -21.52 23.62
CA ILE A 192 9.17 -22.26 24.88
C ILE A 192 9.86 -21.32 25.87
N THR A 193 9.06 -20.51 26.55
CA THR A 193 9.50 -19.78 27.74
C THR A 193 9.69 -20.81 28.85
N ILE A 194 10.93 -21.27 29.08
CA ILE A 194 11.27 -21.97 30.32
C ILE A 194 11.43 -20.88 31.39
N ALA A 195 10.40 -20.72 32.22
CA ALA A 195 10.51 -19.91 33.43
C ALA A 195 11.53 -20.56 34.38
N LYS A 196 12.41 -19.75 34.96
CA LYS A 196 13.34 -20.15 36.01
C LYS A 196 12.80 -19.76 37.37
#